data_AF-A0A9Q9B107-F1
#
_entry.id   AF-A0A9Q9B107-F1
#
_cell.length_a   1.000
_cell.length_b   1.000
_cell.length_c   1.000
_cell.angle_alpha   90.00
_cell.angle_beta   90.00
_cell.angle_gamma   90.00
#
_symmetry.space_group_name_H-M   'P 1'
#
loop_
_entity.id
_entity.type
_entity.pdbx_description
1 polymer ?
#
loop_
_entity_poly.entity_id
_entity_poly.type
_entity_poly.pdbx_seq_one_letter_code
_entity_poly.pdbx_strand_id
1 'polypeptide(L)'
;MGELSHEDPSPFGAKIDTVMRLLQDIRRKREQAILFVQFEDQLAQVQRALTHYDIDGIVVESAAAAGSQLREFQDSSHKATKRTVIVLDASSETAAGSNLQNANHVIFMSPLLRESQYGYESTMAQALGRVRRFGQSRPIHVYRVVAIDTIDVDILEHRERRVDALIEQDGTHIEAPPAAAKSNIRDEPRAERMRLVREDGKFSLRPKSWLAAGCVDDSTSEVTNGNGKGRVQGWEDFSSLVKFSSTFTEDDE
;
A
#
# COMPACT_ATOMS: atom_id res chain seq x y z
N MET A 1 15.99 -25.77 4.89
CA MET A 1 16.38 -25.01 6.09
C MET A 1 17.16 -23.80 5.56
N GLY A 2 16.47 -22.71 5.25
CA GLY A 2 17.06 -21.55 4.60
C GLY A 2 17.72 -20.64 5.63
N GLU A 3 18.98 -20.30 5.41
CA GLU A 3 19.71 -19.31 6.20
C GLU A 3 18.98 -17.97 6.15
N LEU A 4 18.50 -17.52 7.31
CA LEU A 4 18.09 -16.13 7.51
C LEU A 4 19.37 -15.30 7.52
N SER A 5 19.65 -14.60 6.42
CA SER A 5 20.72 -13.61 6.37
C SER A 5 20.44 -12.55 7.43
N HIS A 6 21.30 -12.48 8.45
CA HIS A 6 21.34 -11.38 9.41
C HIS A 6 21.80 -10.12 8.67
N GLU A 7 20.86 -9.38 8.09
CA GLU A 7 21.02 -7.92 8.00
C GLU A 7 20.95 -7.39 9.44
N ASP A 8 21.91 -6.56 9.84
CA ASP A 8 21.86 -5.89 11.14
C ASP A 8 20.47 -5.25 11.29
N PRO A 9 19.71 -5.56 12.36
CA PRO A 9 18.37 -5.04 12.50
C PRO A 9 18.46 -3.52 12.58
N SER A 10 17.97 -2.87 11.54
CA SER A 10 17.87 -1.42 11.50
C SER A 10 17.18 -0.91 12.76
N PRO A 11 17.63 0.24 13.31
CA PRO A 11 17.04 0.82 14.50
C PRO A 11 15.59 1.30 14.30
N PHE A 12 15.05 1.24 13.07
CA PHE A 12 13.70 1.74 12.73
C PHE A 12 12.69 0.63 12.37
N GLY A 13 13.14 -0.62 12.22
CA GLY A 13 12.30 -1.76 11.86
C GLY A 13 11.97 -1.87 10.37
N ALA A 14 11.63 -3.10 9.95
CA ALA A 14 11.63 -3.51 8.54
C ALA A 14 10.69 -2.71 7.62
N LYS A 15 9.54 -2.23 8.12
CA LYS A 15 8.63 -1.40 7.30
C LYS A 15 9.24 -0.06 6.96
N ILE A 16 9.81 0.62 7.95
CA ILE A 16 10.44 1.93 7.74
C ILE A 16 11.63 1.76 6.80
N ASP A 17 12.46 0.75 6.96
CA ASP A 17 13.60 0.53 6.06
C ASP A 17 13.17 0.25 4.63
N THR A 18 12.10 -0.52 4.45
CA THR A 18 11.52 -0.78 3.14
C THR A 18 11.08 0.53 2.48
N VAL A 19 10.43 1.42 3.23
CA VAL A 19 10.09 2.77 2.74
C VAL A 19 11.34 3.59 2.43
N MET A 20 12.36 3.57 3.29
CA MET A 20 13.59 4.35 3.06
C MET A 20 14.33 3.89 1.81
N ARG A 21 14.43 2.57 1.57
CA ARG A 21 14.98 2.01 0.32
C ARG A 21 14.19 2.46 -0.90
N LEU A 22 12.85 2.37 -0.85
CA LEU A 22 11.98 2.87 -1.92
C LEU A 22 12.17 4.38 -2.17
N LEU A 23 12.29 5.18 -1.11
CA LEU A 23 12.53 6.63 -1.23
C LEU A 23 13.91 6.94 -1.83
N GLN A 24 14.93 6.14 -1.53
CA GLN A 24 16.23 6.27 -2.19
C GLN A 24 16.12 5.97 -3.69
N ASP A 25 15.34 4.98 -4.10
CA ASP A 25 15.10 4.66 -5.51
C ASP A 25 14.38 5.81 -6.23
N ILE A 26 13.35 6.37 -5.60
CA ILE A 26 12.60 7.53 -6.09
C ILE A 26 13.52 8.75 -6.22
N ARG A 27 14.40 8.98 -5.24
CA ARG A 27 15.40 10.05 -5.28
C ARG A 27 16.37 9.89 -6.45
N ARG A 28 16.85 8.66 -6.72
CA ARG A 28 17.74 8.38 -7.87
C ARG A 28 17.07 8.71 -9.20
N LYS A 29 15.76 8.48 -9.31
CA LYS A 29 14.95 8.86 -10.49
C LYS A 29 14.59 10.36 -10.53
N ARG A 30 14.97 11.13 -9.50
CA ARG A 30 14.58 12.53 -9.29
C ARG A 30 13.06 12.74 -9.29
N GLU A 31 12.35 11.77 -8.76
CA GLU A 31 10.89 11.80 -8.58
C GLU A 31 10.53 12.24 -7.15
N GLN A 32 9.24 12.40 -6.87
CA GLN A 32 8.78 12.82 -5.54
C GLN A 32 7.62 11.94 -5.07
N ALA A 33 7.59 11.71 -3.76
CA ALA A 33 6.64 10.83 -3.10
C ALA A 33 5.79 11.57 -2.06
N ILE A 34 4.57 11.07 -1.87
CA ILE A 34 3.77 11.33 -0.68
C ILE A 34 3.80 10.06 0.15
N LEU A 35 4.25 10.15 1.40
CA LEU A 35 4.21 9.07 2.35
C LEU A 35 3.09 9.32 3.36
N PHE A 36 2.13 8.41 3.40
CA PHE A 36 1.05 8.41 4.37
C PHE A 36 1.37 7.51 5.55
N VAL A 37 1.30 8.07 6.75
CA VAL A 37 1.35 7.36 8.04
C VAL A 37 0.01 7.47 8.75
N GLN A 38 -0.23 6.69 9.81
CA GLN A 38 -1.52 6.67 10.51
C GLN A 38 -1.48 7.16 11.96
N PHE A 39 -0.28 7.22 12.54
CA PHE A 39 -0.10 7.59 13.94
C PHE A 39 0.97 8.68 14.06
N GLU A 40 0.78 9.60 15.01
CA GLU A 40 1.74 10.69 15.26
C GLU A 40 3.14 10.17 15.60
N ASP A 41 3.24 9.09 16.39
CA ASP A 41 4.52 8.45 16.71
C ASP A 41 5.27 7.98 15.46
N GLN A 42 4.56 7.59 14.40
CA GLN A 42 5.17 7.21 13.13
C GLN A 42 5.77 8.42 12.41
N LEU A 43 5.18 9.62 12.54
CA LEU A 43 5.77 10.84 11.97
C LEU A 43 7.16 11.09 12.57
N ALA A 44 7.28 11.00 13.89
CA ALA A 44 8.55 11.19 14.59
C ALA A 44 9.59 10.11 14.22
N GLN A 45 9.17 8.85 14.11
CA GLN A 45 10.05 7.75 13.68
C GLN A 45 10.53 7.94 12.23
N VAL A 46 9.63 8.31 11.32
CA VAL A 46 9.96 8.59 9.92
C VAL A 46 10.89 9.79 9.82
N GLN A 47 10.68 10.87 10.59
CA GLN A 47 11.57 12.02 10.62
C GLN A 47 13.01 11.62 11.00
N ARG A 48 13.16 10.78 12.03
CA ARG A 48 14.47 10.26 12.44
C ARG A 48 15.11 9.38 11.37
N ALA A 49 14.32 8.53 10.72
CA ALA A 49 14.80 7.67 9.65
C ALA A 49 15.25 8.49 8.43
N LEU A 50 14.47 9.49 8.00
CA LEU A 50 14.85 10.38 6.89
C LEU A 50 16.20 11.06 7.16
N THR A 51 16.43 11.53 8.39
CA THR A 51 17.73 12.10 8.79
C THR A 51 18.84 11.06 8.77
N HIS A 52 18.59 9.85 9.28
CA HIS A 52 19.59 8.77 9.30
C HIS A 52 20.02 8.33 7.90
N TYR A 53 19.07 8.21 6.97
CA TYR A 53 19.30 7.79 5.60
C TYR A 53 19.68 8.94 4.65
N ASP A 54 19.87 10.15 5.19
CA ASP A 54 20.18 11.38 4.43
C ASP A 54 19.19 11.62 3.28
N ILE A 55 17.89 11.56 3.55
CA ILE A 55 16.82 11.79 2.58
C ILE A 55 16.16 13.13 2.86
N ASP A 56 16.23 14.04 1.89
CA ASP A 56 15.54 15.34 1.94
C ASP A 56 14.02 15.14 1.93
N GLY A 57 13.40 15.18 3.10
CA GLY A 57 11.95 15.09 3.27
C GLY A 57 11.37 16.28 4.04
N ILE A 58 10.04 16.38 4.01
CA ILE A 58 9.26 17.29 4.85
C ILE A 58 8.26 16.44 5.62
N VAL A 59 8.28 16.51 6.95
CA VAL A 59 7.28 15.88 7.82
C VAL A 59 6.31 16.95 8.31
N VAL A 60 5.02 16.76 8.05
CA VAL A 60 3.98 17.71 8.45
C VAL A 60 3.44 17.29 9.82
N GLU A 61 3.94 17.94 10.87
CA GLU A 61 3.59 17.61 12.26
C GLU A 61 2.35 18.37 12.76
N SER A 62 1.95 19.47 12.12
CA SER A 62 0.81 20.27 12.58
C SER A 62 0.03 20.92 11.44
N ALA A 63 -1.25 21.18 11.69
CA ALA A 63 -2.13 21.83 10.73
C ALA A 63 -1.74 23.27 10.41
N ALA A 64 -1.19 23.98 11.39
CA ALA A 64 -0.74 25.35 11.21
C ALA A 64 0.44 25.45 10.22
N ALA A 65 1.37 24.48 10.24
CA ALA A 65 2.55 24.48 9.37
C ALA A 65 2.28 23.90 7.97
N ALA A 66 1.27 23.03 7.85
CA ALA A 66 0.98 22.25 6.64
C ALA A 66 0.93 23.07 5.36
N GLY A 67 0.26 24.23 5.36
CA GLY A 67 0.13 25.06 4.16
C GLY A 67 1.47 25.56 3.61
N SER A 68 2.40 25.96 4.48
CA SER A 68 3.72 26.43 4.09
C SER A 68 4.64 25.29 3.63
N GLN A 69 4.60 24.15 4.33
CA GLN A 69 5.36 22.95 4.02
C GLN A 69 4.92 22.29 2.71
N LEU A 70 3.63 22.29 2.42
CA LEU A 70 3.08 21.83 1.14
C LEU A 70 3.61 22.68 -0.02
N ARG A 71 3.62 24.01 0.13
CA ARG A 71 4.18 24.93 -0.88
C ARG A 71 5.66 24.71 -1.08
N GLU A 72 6.42 24.58 0.02
CA GLU A 72 7.85 24.30 -0.06
C GLU A 72 8.13 22.99 -0.83
N PHE A 73 7.37 21.94 -0.55
CA PHE A 73 7.49 20.65 -1.25
C PHE A 73 7.24 20.80 -2.75
N GLN A 74 6.18 21.53 -3.14
CA GLN A 74 5.84 21.83 -4.53
C GLN A 74 6.96 22.63 -5.22
N ASP A 75 7.42 23.71 -4.59
CA ASP A 75 8.41 24.63 -5.16
C ASP A 75 9.81 24.00 -5.26
N SER A 76 10.08 22.94 -4.49
CA SER A 76 11.36 22.24 -4.51
C SER A 76 11.58 21.39 -5.78
N SER A 77 10.53 21.12 -6.56
CA SER A 77 10.52 20.14 -7.67
C SER A 77 11.60 20.34 -8.73
N HIS A 78 12.04 21.60 -8.92
CA HIS A 78 13.03 22.03 -9.91
C HIS A 78 14.33 22.57 -9.29
N LYS A 79 14.51 22.44 -7.97
CA LYS A 79 15.67 22.96 -7.24
C LYS A 79 16.71 21.86 -7.01
N ALA A 80 17.96 22.25 -6.72
CA ALA A 80 18.97 21.32 -6.24
C ALA A 80 18.58 20.71 -4.88
N THR A 81 17.86 21.48 -4.06
CA THR A 81 17.30 21.09 -2.76
C THR A 81 15.93 20.40 -2.89
N LYS A 82 15.77 19.57 -3.92
CA LYS A 82 14.50 18.89 -4.21
C LYS A 82 14.13 17.98 -3.05
N ARG A 83 12.94 18.18 -2.49
CA ARG A 83 12.41 17.32 -1.43
C ARG A 83 11.91 16.03 -2.07
N THR A 84 12.49 14.91 -1.70
CA THR A 84 12.13 13.57 -2.19
C THR A 84 10.74 13.17 -1.71
N VAL A 85 10.39 13.50 -0.47
CA VAL A 85 9.13 13.05 0.14
C VAL A 85 8.47 14.14 0.98
N ILE A 86 7.14 14.16 0.97
CA ILE A 86 6.35 14.80 2.03
C ILE A 86 5.59 13.72 2.80
N VAL A 87 5.69 13.77 4.13
CA VAL A 87 5.06 12.81 5.04
C VAL A 87 3.84 13.45 5.65
N LEU A 88 2.70 12.79 5.47
CA LEU A 88 1.37 13.26 5.88
C LEU A 88 0.68 12.18 6.72
N ASP A 89 -0.12 12.61 7.68
CA ASP A 89 -1.07 11.72 8.33
C ASP A 89 -2.26 11.46 7.39
N ALA A 90 -2.59 10.18 7.18
CA ALA A 90 -3.72 9.74 6.38
C ALA A 90 -5.08 10.09 7.00
N SER A 91 -5.14 10.25 8.32
CA SER A 91 -6.35 10.55 9.11
C SER A 91 -6.58 12.03 9.31
N SER A 92 -5.56 12.87 9.06
CA SER A 92 -5.68 14.30 9.26
C SER A 92 -6.35 15.00 8.08
N GLU A 93 -7.45 15.72 8.37
CA GLU A 93 -8.12 16.62 7.41
C GLU A 93 -7.24 17.77 6.94
N THR A 94 -6.18 18.06 7.71
CA THR A 94 -5.17 19.11 7.52
C THR A 94 -4.62 19.26 6.10
N ALA A 95 -4.63 18.20 5.31
CA ALA A 95 -4.08 18.20 3.95
C ALA A 95 -5.10 17.79 2.87
N ALA A 96 -6.38 17.66 3.22
CA ALA A 96 -7.45 17.36 2.29
C ALA A 96 -7.51 18.41 1.17
N GLY A 97 -7.50 17.95 -0.09
CA GLY A 97 -7.59 18.84 -1.26
C GLY A 97 -6.28 19.51 -1.71
N SER A 98 -5.13 19.19 -1.11
CA SER A 98 -3.83 19.69 -1.57
C SER A 98 -3.51 19.25 -3.02
N ASN A 99 -2.94 20.16 -3.83
CA ASN A 99 -2.51 19.87 -5.20
C ASN A 99 -1.04 19.41 -5.22
N LEU A 100 -0.79 18.11 -5.14
CA LEU A 100 0.56 17.54 -5.09
C LEU A 100 0.96 16.87 -6.41
N GLN A 101 0.56 17.49 -7.54
CA GLN A 101 0.87 17.01 -8.90
C GLN A 101 2.36 16.93 -9.23
N ASN A 102 3.24 17.48 -8.40
CA ASN A 102 4.68 17.32 -8.52
C ASN A 102 5.18 15.95 -8.02
N ALA A 103 4.43 15.27 -7.17
CA ALA A 103 4.69 13.89 -6.78
C ALA A 103 4.02 12.92 -7.74
N ASN A 104 4.62 11.75 -7.96
CA ASN A 104 4.04 10.66 -8.74
C ASN A 104 4.10 9.31 -8.01
N HIS A 105 4.64 9.26 -6.79
CA HIS A 105 4.61 8.09 -5.93
C HIS A 105 3.71 8.38 -4.72
N VAL A 106 2.81 7.46 -4.42
CA VAL A 106 1.96 7.49 -3.23
C VAL A 106 2.23 6.23 -2.44
N ILE A 107 2.72 6.38 -1.21
CA ILE A 107 3.16 5.28 -0.35
C ILE A 107 2.28 5.28 0.90
N PHE A 108 1.65 4.15 1.20
CA PHE A 108 0.99 3.92 2.49
C PHE A 108 1.89 3.04 3.36
N MET A 109 2.37 3.58 4.48
CA MET A 109 3.24 2.86 5.43
C MET A 109 2.52 1.66 6.09
N SER A 110 1.19 1.70 6.11
CA SER A 110 0.32 0.63 6.59
C SER A 110 -1.03 0.68 5.87
N PRO A 111 -1.77 -0.44 5.82
CA PRO A 111 -3.13 -0.47 5.28
C PRO A 111 -4.05 0.47 6.06
N LEU A 112 -4.80 1.31 5.35
CA LEU A 112 -5.67 2.33 5.96
C LEU A 112 -6.65 1.70 6.97
N LEU A 113 -6.59 2.15 8.23
CA LEU A 113 -7.52 1.75 9.27
C LEU A 113 -8.73 2.69 9.23
N ARG A 114 -9.80 2.21 8.61
CA ARG A 114 -11.08 2.91 8.49
C ARG A 114 -12.21 1.98 8.89
N GLU A 115 -13.27 2.57 9.47
CA GLU A 115 -14.41 1.85 10.00
C GLU A 115 -15.26 1.19 8.89
N SER A 116 -15.49 1.93 7.81
CA SER A 116 -16.30 1.47 6.69
C SER A 116 -15.47 1.27 5.41
N GLN A 117 -16.01 0.45 4.51
CA GLN A 117 -15.46 0.30 3.16
C GLN A 117 -15.45 1.66 2.43
N TYR A 118 -16.51 2.45 2.59
CA TYR A 118 -16.60 3.80 2.03
C TYR A 118 -15.47 4.71 2.54
N GLY A 119 -15.18 4.68 3.85
CA GLY A 119 -14.10 5.46 4.44
C GLY A 119 -12.73 5.09 3.87
N TYR A 120 -12.47 3.78 3.69
CA TYR A 120 -11.25 3.27 3.05
C TYR A 120 -11.11 3.77 1.61
N GLU A 121 -12.14 3.56 0.78
CA GLU A 121 -12.14 3.94 -0.63
C GLU A 121 -12.05 5.45 -0.82
N SER A 122 -12.80 6.23 -0.03
CA SER A 122 -12.79 7.70 -0.07
C SER A 122 -11.42 8.25 0.32
N THR A 123 -10.81 7.74 1.40
CA THR A 123 -9.47 8.16 1.83
C THR A 123 -8.43 7.87 0.74
N MET A 124 -8.47 6.67 0.14
CA MET A 124 -7.56 6.29 -0.94
C MET A 124 -7.79 7.15 -2.20
N ALA A 125 -9.04 7.36 -2.60
CA ALA A 125 -9.39 8.20 -3.74
C ALA A 125 -8.93 9.65 -3.54
N GLN A 126 -9.10 10.19 -2.33
CA GLN A 126 -8.60 11.52 -1.98
C GLN A 126 -7.08 11.59 -2.04
N ALA A 127 -6.36 10.61 -1.48
CA ALA A 127 -4.90 10.53 -1.55
C ALA A 127 -4.40 10.52 -3.00
N LEU A 128 -4.99 9.69 -3.86
CA LEU A 128 -4.65 9.64 -5.28
C LEU A 128 -5.06 10.91 -6.02
N GLY A 129 -6.19 11.52 -5.67
CA GLY A 129 -6.68 12.78 -6.24
C GLY A 129 -5.79 14.00 -5.98
N ARG A 130 -4.87 13.91 -5.00
CA ARG A 130 -3.82 14.94 -4.78
C ARG A 130 -2.77 14.92 -5.89
N VAL A 131 -2.49 13.74 -6.44
CA VAL A 131 -1.46 13.52 -7.46
C VAL A 131 -2.04 13.46 -8.87
N ARG A 132 -3.21 12.83 -9.01
CA ARG A 132 -3.93 12.67 -10.28
C ARG A 132 -4.66 13.96 -10.66
N ARG A 133 -3.88 14.99 -11.01
CA ARG A 133 -4.36 16.31 -11.44
C ARG A 133 -3.89 16.62 -12.86
N PHE A 134 -4.60 17.54 -13.51
CA PHE A 134 -4.21 18.04 -14.83
C PHE A 134 -2.79 18.62 -14.78
N GLY A 135 -1.90 18.12 -15.65
CA GLY A 135 -0.49 18.50 -15.68
C GLY A 135 0.47 17.41 -15.16
N GLN A 136 -0.02 16.39 -14.45
CA GLN A 136 0.78 15.20 -14.17
C GLN A 136 0.80 14.29 -15.40
N SER A 137 1.97 14.18 -16.03
CA SER A 137 2.20 13.31 -17.20
C SER A 137 3.00 12.04 -16.85
N ARG A 138 3.59 11.96 -15.66
CA ARG A 138 4.34 10.78 -15.23
C ARG A 138 3.41 9.66 -14.76
N PRO A 139 3.80 8.39 -14.95
CA PRO A 139 3.10 7.26 -14.34
C PRO A 139 2.97 7.45 -12.82
N ILE A 140 1.77 7.18 -12.30
CA ILE A 140 1.48 7.24 -10.87
C ILE A 140 1.69 5.86 -10.28
N HIS A 141 2.54 5.77 -9.27
CA HIS A 141 2.84 4.54 -8.55
C HIS A 141 2.20 4.57 -7.16
N VAL A 142 1.53 3.48 -6.78
CA VAL A 142 0.81 3.38 -5.50
C VAL A 142 1.29 2.16 -4.73
N TYR A 143 1.96 2.39 -3.62
CA TYR A 143 2.60 1.35 -2.81
C TYR A 143 1.83 1.11 -1.53
N ARG A 144 1.63 -0.17 -1.18
CA ARG A 144 1.14 -0.60 0.12
C ARG A 144 2.28 -1.33 0.81
N VAL A 145 2.75 -0.80 1.93
CA VAL A 145 3.75 -1.49 2.76
C VAL A 145 3.00 -2.40 3.71
N VAL A 146 3.38 -3.67 3.72
CA VAL A 146 2.65 -4.74 4.40
C VAL A 146 3.65 -5.59 5.15
N ALA A 147 3.42 -5.80 6.45
CA ALA A 147 4.10 -6.86 7.17
C ALA A 147 3.34 -8.18 6.96
N ILE A 148 4.04 -9.15 6.39
CA ILE A 148 3.58 -10.53 6.22
C ILE A 148 3.32 -11.14 7.61
N ASP A 149 2.36 -12.06 7.70
CA ASP A 149 1.95 -12.71 8.96
C ASP A 149 1.46 -11.72 10.04
N THR A 150 0.86 -10.61 9.62
CA THR A 150 0.24 -9.63 10.52
C THR A 150 -1.14 -9.24 10.04
N ILE A 151 -1.86 -8.53 10.91
CA ILE A 151 -3.17 -7.94 10.64
C ILE A 151 -3.20 -7.06 9.37
N ASP A 152 -2.06 -6.53 8.94
CA ASP A 152 -1.97 -5.77 7.68
C ASP A 152 -2.52 -6.55 6.49
N VAL A 153 -2.16 -7.84 6.40
CA VAL A 153 -2.58 -8.71 5.29
C VAL A 153 -4.09 -8.87 5.31
N ASP A 154 -4.66 -9.15 6.48
CA ASP A 154 -6.10 -9.36 6.60
C ASP A 154 -6.90 -8.07 6.33
N ILE A 155 -6.38 -6.90 6.75
CA ILE A 155 -6.98 -5.60 6.40
C ILE A 155 -6.98 -5.41 4.88
N LEU A 156 -5.87 -5.67 4.20
CA LEU A 156 -5.80 -5.54 2.75
C LEU A 156 -6.69 -6.53 2.02
N GLU A 157 -6.67 -7.80 2.38
CA GLU A 157 -7.56 -8.80 1.78
C GLU A 157 -9.04 -8.44 1.95
N HIS A 158 -9.40 -7.82 3.08
CA HIS A 158 -10.77 -7.43 3.37
C HIS A 158 -11.20 -6.12 2.68
N ARG A 159 -10.34 -5.10 2.68
CA ARG A 159 -10.67 -3.73 2.25
C ARG A 159 -10.28 -3.42 0.81
N GLU A 160 -9.17 -3.96 0.30
CA GLU A 160 -8.77 -3.73 -1.09
C GLU A 160 -9.68 -4.57 -2.00
N ARG A 161 -10.40 -3.90 -2.91
CA ARG A 161 -11.30 -4.53 -3.88
C ARG A 161 -10.85 -4.19 -5.28
N ARG A 162 -10.44 -5.18 -6.08
CA ARG A 162 -9.88 -4.95 -7.42
C ARG A 162 -10.30 -6.00 -8.43
N VAL A 163 -9.99 -5.71 -9.69
CA VAL A 163 -10.15 -6.62 -10.84
C VAL A 163 -8.80 -7.10 -11.37
N ASP A 164 -7.71 -6.45 -10.97
CA ASP A 164 -6.31 -6.72 -11.32
C ASP A 164 -5.51 -7.19 -10.10
N ALA A 165 -4.42 -7.91 -10.33
CA ALA A 165 -3.50 -8.30 -9.28
C ALA A 165 -2.60 -7.13 -8.86
N LEU A 166 -2.32 -7.03 -7.55
CA LEU A 166 -1.19 -6.25 -7.05
C LEU A 166 0.01 -7.17 -6.89
N ILE A 167 1.17 -6.66 -7.25
CA ILE A 167 2.43 -7.39 -7.23
C ILE A 167 3.39 -6.72 -6.26
N GLU A 168 4.26 -7.51 -5.66
CA GLU A 168 5.43 -7.01 -4.93
C GLU A 168 6.29 -6.11 -5.84
N GLN A 169 7.08 -5.23 -5.22
CA GLN A 169 8.06 -4.41 -5.95
C GLN A 169 9.00 -5.33 -6.74
N ASP A 170 9.22 -5.02 -8.02
CA ASP A 170 9.99 -5.86 -8.97
C ASP A 170 9.36 -7.26 -9.24
N GLY A 171 8.08 -7.42 -8.92
CA GLY A 171 7.24 -8.52 -9.38
C GLY A 171 6.97 -8.48 -10.88
N THR A 172 6.58 -9.61 -11.44
CA THR A 172 6.14 -9.70 -12.84
C THR A 172 4.64 -9.48 -12.92
N HIS A 173 4.19 -8.76 -13.96
CA HIS A 173 2.75 -8.57 -14.22
C HIS A 173 2.03 -9.93 -14.31
N ILE A 174 0.88 -10.03 -13.67
CA ILE A 174 0.06 -11.26 -13.62
C ILE A 174 -1.22 -11.01 -14.41
N GLU A 175 -1.42 -11.78 -15.47
CA GLU A 175 -2.63 -11.71 -16.28
C GLU A 175 -3.80 -12.43 -15.59
N ALA A 176 -5.01 -11.95 -15.87
CA ALA A 176 -6.22 -12.58 -15.35
C ALA A 176 -6.37 -14.00 -15.94
N PRO A 177 -6.65 -15.02 -15.12
CA PRO A 177 -6.85 -16.36 -15.65
C PRO A 177 -8.13 -16.41 -16.49
N PRO A 178 -8.20 -17.26 -17.53
CA PRO A 178 -9.34 -17.31 -18.45
C PRO A 178 -10.70 -17.52 -17.77
N ALA A 179 -10.72 -18.25 -16.64
CA ALA A 179 -11.94 -18.54 -15.89
C ALA A 179 -12.33 -17.45 -14.86
N ALA A 180 -11.51 -16.42 -14.64
CA ALA A 180 -11.86 -15.26 -13.81
C ALA A 180 -12.84 -14.29 -14.50
N ALA A 181 -13.21 -14.55 -15.76
CA ALA A 181 -14.20 -13.77 -16.53
C ALA A 181 -15.65 -13.94 -16.04
N LYS A 182 -15.89 -14.10 -14.73
CA LYS A 182 -17.24 -14.15 -14.15
C LYS A 182 -17.69 -12.73 -13.85
N SER A 183 -18.48 -12.23 -14.78
CA SER A 183 -18.98 -10.88 -14.85
C SER A 183 -20.28 -10.67 -14.07
N ASN A 184 -20.66 -9.41 -13.91
CA ASN A 184 -22.02 -9.04 -13.50
C ASN A 184 -23.04 -9.36 -14.62
N ILE A 185 -24.33 -9.06 -14.41
CA ILE A 185 -25.42 -9.24 -15.41
C ILE A 185 -25.11 -8.55 -16.77
N ARG A 186 -24.11 -7.66 -16.82
CA ARG A 186 -23.70 -6.85 -17.98
C ARG A 186 -22.35 -7.24 -18.58
N ASP A 187 -21.77 -8.37 -18.21
CA ASP A 187 -20.46 -8.79 -18.73
C ASP A 187 -19.24 -7.93 -18.34
N GLU A 188 -19.37 -7.11 -17.29
CA GLU A 188 -18.26 -6.29 -16.78
C GLU A 188 -17.53 -6.92 -15.58
N PRO A 189 -16.19 -6.79 -15.49
CA PRO A 189 -15.41 -7.21 -14.33
C PRO A 189 -15.84 -6.44 -13.08
N ARG A 190 -16.12 -7.16 -11.98
CA ARG A 190 -16.49 -6.56 -10.69
C ARG A 190 -15.30 -6.56 -9.75
N ALA A 191 -14.98 -5.41 -9.17
CA ALA A 191 -13.99 -5.31 -8.10
C ALA A 191 -14.42 -6.17 -6.90
N GLU A 192 -13.52 -7.05 -6.46
CA GLU A 192 -13.77 -8.00 -5.37
C GLU A 192 -12.61 -8.06 -4.39
N ARG A 193 -12.87 -8.63 -3.22
CA ARG A 193 -11.86 -8.82 -2.17
C ARG A 193 -10.66 -9.61 -2.69
N MET A 194 -9.48 -9.20 -2.24
CA MET A 194 -8.21 -9.76 -2.66
C MET A 194 -7.74 -10.88 -1.73
N ARG A 195 -6.76 -11.66 -2.18
CA ARG A 195 -6.10 -12.72 -1.42
C ARG A 195 -4.60 -12.71 -1.68
N LEU A 196 -3.82 -12.85 -0.62
CA LEU A 196 -2.38 -12.96 -0.69
C LEU A 196 -1.99 -14.35 -1.22
N VAL A 197 -1.13 -14.35 -2.23
CA VAL A 197 -0.57 -15.53 -2.87
C VAL A 197 0.94 -15.41 -2.86
N ARG A 198 1.61 -16.51 -2.52
CA ARG A 198 3.06 -16.65 -2.61
C ARG A 198 3.41 -17.70 -3.67
N GLU A 199 4.14 -17.30 -4.68
CA GLU A 199 4.63 -18.16 -5.77
C GLU A 199 6.09 -17.81 -6.05
N ASP A 200 6.96 -18.82 -6.17
CA ASP A 200 8.40 -18.66 -6.42
C ASP A 200 9.10 -17.67 -5.46
N GLY A 201 8.65 -17.65 -4.20
CA GLY A 201 9.18 -16.77 -3.16
C GLY A 201 8.72 -15.31 -3.23
N LYS A 202 7.92 -14.93 -4.23
CA LYS A 202 7.36 -13.58 -4.39
C LYS A 202 5.91 -13.50 -3.93
N PHE A 203 5.49 -12.32 -3.51
CA PHE A 203 4.11 -12.07 -3.08
C PHE A 203 3.27 -11.34 -4.14
N SER A 204 1.99 -11.70 -4.19
CA SER A 204 0.97 -10.96 -4.96
C SER A 204 -0.37 -10.98 -4.23
N LEU A 205 -1.15 -9.91 -4.37
CA LEU A 205 -2.56 -9.91 -3.99
C LEU A 205 -3.39 -10.10 -5.26
N ARG A 206 -4.24 -11.12 -5.30
CA ARG A 206 -5.07 -11.46 -6.47
C ARG A 206 -6.55 -11.41 -6.11
N PRO A 207 -7.44 -11.05 -7.05
CA PRO A 207 -8.89 -11.14 -6.83
C PRO A 207 -9.30 -12.55 -6.44
N LYS A 208 -10.22 -12.71 -5.49
CA LYS A 208 -10.60 -14.02 -4.94
C LYS A 208 -11.06 -15.01 -6.03
N SER A 209 -11.75 -14.54 -7.08
CA SER A 209 -12.21 -15.39 -8.18
C SER A 209 -11.05 -16.00 -8.99
N TRP A 210 -9.86 -15.39 -8.99
CA TRP A 210 -8.69 -15.92 -9.69
C TRP A 210 -8.14 -17.18 -9.02
N LEU A 211 -8.50 -17.41 -7.75
CA LEU A 211 -8.02 -18.54 -6.96
C LEU A 211 -9.01 -19.73 -6.95
N ALA A 212 -10.09 -19.67 -7.73
CA ALA A 212 -11.02 -20.78 -7.84
C ALA A 212 -10.35 -21.98 -8.53
N ALA A 213 -10.68 -23.19 -8.06
CA ALA A 213 -10.10 -24.44 -8.54
C ALA A 213 -10.21 -24.57 -10.08
N GLY A 214 -9.07 -24.72 -10.75
CA GLY A 214 -8.94 -24.83 -12.21
C GLY A 214 -8.14 -23.71 -12.89
N CYS A 215 -7.76 -22.65 -12.17
CA CYS A 215 -6.95 -21.53 -12.71
C CYS A 215 -5.44 -21.62 -12.42
N VAL A 216 -4.99 -22.66 -11.73
CA VAL A 216 -3.62 -22.80 -11.22
C VAL A 216 -3.04 -24.08 -11.80
N ASP A 217 -1.94 -23.96 -12.55
CA ASP A 217 -1.18 -25.13 -13.01
C ASP A 217 -0.61 -25.85 -11.78
N ASP A 218 -0.95 -27.14 -11.65
CA ASP A 218 -0.77 -28.02 -10.49
C ASP A 218 0.71 -28.38 -10.19
N SER A 219 1.68 -27.62 -10.72
CA SER A 219 3.10 -27.99 -10.70
C SER A 219 4.03 -27.05 -9.90
N THR A 220 3.60 -25.85 -9.52
CA THR A 220 4.48 -24.87 -8.83
C THR A 220 3.80 -24.01 -7.75
N SER A 221 2.51 -24.17 -7.52
CA SER A 221 1.74 -23.29 -6.64
C SER A 221 1.35 -24.00 -5.35
N GLU A 222 1.75 -23.49 -4.17
CA GLU A 222 1.24 -23.95 -2.87
C GLU A 222 -0.20 -23.46 -2.63
N VAL A 223 -1.13 -23.83 -3.51
CA VAL A 223 -2.57 -23.57 -3.38
C VAL A 223 -3.27 -24.91 -3.19
N THR A 224 -3.21 -25.45 -1.98
CA THR A 224 -3.93 -26.71 -1.69
C THR A 224 -5.37 -26.43 -1.27
N ASN A 225 -6.30 -27.01 -2.04
CA ASN A 225 -7.73 -27.06 -1.74
C ASN A 225 -8.01 -27.86 -0.45
N GLY A 226 -8.56 -27.19 0.56
CA GLY A 226 -9.18 -27.81 1.74
C GLY A 226 -10.27 -26.91 2.30
N ASN A 227 -11.54 -27.33 2.18
CA ASN A 227 -12.73 -26.70 2.76
C ASN A 227 -12.94 -25.19 2.50
N GLY A 228 -13.11 -24.78 1.23
CA GLY A 228 -13.71 -23.47 0.90
C GLY A 228 -12.94 -22.21 1.36
N LYS A 229 -11.79 -22.39 2.00
CA LYS A 229 -10.82 -21.36 2.38
C LYS A 229 -9.49 -21.76 1.75
N GLY A 230 -9.34 -21.56 0.44
CA GLY A 230 -8.03 -21.59 -0.19
C GLY A 230 -7.16 -20.49 0.40
N ARG A 231 -6.29 -20.84 1.34
CA ARG A 231 -5.18 -20.02 1.84
C ARG A 231 -3.95 -20.94 1.88
N VAL A 232 -2.78 -20.35 1.65
CA VAL A 232 -1.48 -21.03 1.71
C VAL A 232 -1.33 -21.70 3.10
N GLN A 233 -0.83 -22.93 3.13
CA GLN A 233 -0.72 -23.73 4.35
C GLN A 233 0.25 -23.08 5.36
N GLY A 234 -0.16 -22.94 6.64
CA GLY A 234 0.72 -22.49 7.73
C GLY A 234 0.57 -21.04 8.21
N TRP A 235 -0.44 -20.30 7.72
CA TRP A 235 -0.62 -18.88 8.00
C TRP A 235 -1.70 -18.65 9.06
N GLU A 236 -1.39 -17.91 10.14
CA GLU A 236 -2.37 -17.55 11.16
C GLU A 236 -3.44 -16.60 10.58
N ASP A 237 -4.71 -16.88 10.86
CA ASP A 237 -5.87 -16.08 10.42
C ASP A 237 -6.23 -15.08 11.53
N PHE A 238 -5.81 -13.82 11.40
CA PHE A 238 -6.17 -12.75 12.32
C PHE A 238 -7.51 -12.10 11.97
N SER A 239 -8.31 -12.67 11.06
CA SER A 239 -9.67 -12.18 10.79
C SER A 239 -10.59 -12.24 12.01
N SER A 240 -10.26 -13.06 13.01
CA SER A 240 -10.89 -13.01 14.33
C SER A 240 -10.67 -11.65 15.00
N LEU A 241 -9.45 -11.10 14.96
CA LEU A 241 -9.12 -9.77 15.51
C LEU A 241 -9.84 -8.65 14.76
N VAL A 242 -9.99 -8.79 13.43
CA VAL A 242 -10.82 -7.88 12.63
C VAL A 242 -12.26 -7.88 13.18
N LYS A 243 -12.86 -9.06 13.38
CA LYS A 243 -14.23 -9.19 13.91
C LYS A 243 -14.42 -8.70 15.35
N PHE A 244 -13.35 -8.62 16.16
CA PHE A 244 -13.43 -8.12 17.54
C PHE A 244 -13.29 -6.61 17.66
N SER A 245 -12.90 -5.93 16.59
CA SER A 245 -12.79 -4.47 16.57
C SER A 245 -14.06 -3.86 15.99
N SER A 246 -14.71 -2.96 16.73
CA SER A 246 -15.93 -2.25 16.28
C SER A 246 -15.73 -1.49 14.96
N THR A 247 -14.48 -1.15 14.64
CA THR A 247 -14.02 -0.60 13.35
C THR A 247 -14.22 -1.55 12.15
N PHE A 248 -14.60 -2.81 12.35
CA PHE A 248 -14.78 -3.75 11.25
C PHE A 248 -16.05 -4.63 11.39
N THR A 249 -16.94 -4.31 12.33
CA THR A 249 -18.12 -5.16 12.62
C THR A 249 -19.35 -4.86 11.78
N GLU A 250 -19.45 -3.78 10.99
CA GLU A 250 -20.70 -3.46 10.30
C GLU A 250 -20.44 -2.93 8.86
N ASP A 251 -21.19 -3.51 7.90
CA ASP A 251 -21.44 -3.10 6.50
C ASP A 251 -21.50 -4.30 5.50
N ASP A 252 -21.71 -5.54 5.96
CA ASP A 252 -22.16 -6.65 5.10
C ASP A 252 -23.68 -6.88 5.31
N GLU A 253 -24.52 -5.91 4.92
CA GLU A 253 -25.94 -6.10 4.55
C GLU A 253 -26.22 -5.51 3.15
#